data_AF-A0A7Y6AUJ2-F1
#
_entry.id   AF-A0A7Y6AUJ2-F1
#
_cell.length_a   1.000
_cell.length_b   1.000
_cell.length_c   1.000
_cell.angle_alpha   90.00
_cell.angle_beta   90.00
_cell.angle_gamma   90.00
#
_symmetry.space_group_name_H-M   'P 1'
#
loop_
_entity.id
_entity.type
_entity.pdbx_description
1 polymer ?
#
loop_
_entity_poly.entity_id
_entity_poly.type
_entity_poly.pdbx_seq_one_letter_code
_entity_poly.pdbx_strand_id
1 'polypeptide(L)' 'MADIADFANDLVQERIDRAMAMRNAAKSGTSAHSLLFCEACDDPIPEARRLASPGCSQCISCQSLSETRGIRHAR' A
#
# COMPACT_ATOMS: atom_id res chain seq x y z
N MET A 1 2.64 -39.35 11.18
CA MET A 1 3.46 -38.75 12.27
C MET A 1 4.05 -37.50 11.66
N ALA A 2 3.67 -36.34 12.17
CA ALA A 2 4.19 -35.09 11.64
C ALA A 2 5.69 -35.02 11.97
N ASP A 3 6.52 -34.76 10.97
CA ASP A 3 7.95 -34.58 11.16
C ASP A 3 8.32 -33.08 11.30
N ILE A 4 9.61 -32.81 11.47
CA ILE A 4 10.11 -31.45 11.64
C ILE A 4 9.80 -30.58 10.40
N ALA A 5 9.72 -31.19 9.21
CA ALA A 5 9.41 -30.49 7.98
C ALA A 5 7.92 -30.09 7.93
N ASP A 6 7.03 -30.96 8.39
CA ASP A 6 5.59 -30.66 8.51
C ASP A 6 5.36 -29.44 9.42
N PHE A 7 5.97 -29.42 10.61
CA PHE A 7 5.87 -28.28 11.54
C PHE A 7 6.47 -26.98 10.98
N ALA A 8 7.59 -27.09 10.25
CA ALA A 8 8.21 -25.92 9.62
C ALA A 8 7.32 -25.33 8.52
N ASN A 9 6.66 -26.19 7.75
CA ASN A 9 5.76 -25.76 6.69
C ASN A 9 4.51 -25.07 7.24
N ASP A 10 3.91 -25.63 8.30
CA ASP A 10 2.77 -25.02 8.98
C ASP A 10 3.08 -23.62 9.52
N LEU A 11 4.27 -23.45 10.13
CA LEU A 11 4.71 -22.15 10.63
C LEU A 11 4.91 -21.13 9.50
N VAL A 12 5.41 -21.57 8.34
CA VAL A 12 5.58 -20.72 7.16
C VAL A 12 4.22 -20.31 6.59
N GLN A 13 3.29 -21.26 6.47
CA GLN A 13 1.92 -20.97 6.02
C GLN A 13 1.24 -19.94 6.93
N GLU A 14 1.31 -20.14 8.25
CA GLU A 14 0.71 -19.22 9.21
C GLU A 14 1.30 -17.80 9.09
N ARG A 15 2.61 -17.68 8.86
CA ARG A 15 3.26 -16.38 8.64
C ARG A 15 2.80 -15.71 7.34
N ILE A 16 2.65 -16.47 6.27
CA ILE A 16 2.17 -15.97 4.98
C ILE A 16 0.73 -15.48 5.12
N ASP A 17 -0.14 -16.27 5.77
CA ASP A 17 -1.54 -15.93 5.98
C ASP A 17 -1.70 -14.65 6.81
N ARG A 18 -0.91 -14.51 7.89
CA ARG A 18 -0.89 -13.28 8.69
C ARG A 18 -0.45 -12.07 7.86
N ALA A 19 0.60 -12.20 7.04
CA ALA A 19 1.07 -11.13 6.18
C ALA A 19 0.03 -10.73 5.12
N MET A 20 -0.67 -11.72 4.54
CA MET A 20 -1.76 -11.51 3.59
C MET A 20 -2.96 -10.82 4.25
N ALA A 21 -3.35 -11.25 5.45
CA ALA A 21 -4.43 -10.64 6.22
C ALA A 21 -4.15 -9.17 6.55
N MET A 22 -2.92 -8.85 6.99
CA MET A 22 -2.50 -7.47 7.25
C MET A 22 -2.55 -6.60 5.98
N ARG A 23 -2.06 -7.11 4.84
CA ARG A 23 -2.13 -6.39 3.55
C ARG A 23 -3.58 -6.15 3.11
N ASN A 24 -4.46 -7.12 3.29
CA ASN A 24 -5.87 -6.98 2.93
C ASN A 24 -6.60 -6.01 3.85
N ALA A 25 -6.33 -6.04 5.15
CA ALA A 25 -6.88 -5.09 6.12
C ALA A 25 -6.45 -3.64 5.81
N ALA A 26 -5.20 -3.44 5.38
CA ALA A 26 -4.71 -2.13 4.92
C ALA A 26 -5.44 -1.65 3.64
N LYS A 27 -5.87 -2.57 2.78
CA LYS A 27 -6.62 -2.24 1.55
C LYS A 27 -8.10 -1.97 1.78
N SER A 28 -8.73 -2.59 2.78
CA SER A 28 -10.17 -2.43 3.06
C SER A 28 -10.54 -1.09 3.72
N GLY A 29 -9.56 -0.29 4.14
CA GLY A 29 -9.78 0.87 5.02
C GLY A 29 -9.96 2.23 4.35
N THR A 30 -9.84 2.38 3.03
CA THR A 30 -9.72 3.72 2.42
C THR A 30 -10.77 4.00 1.36
N SER A 31 -12.02 4.15 1.81
CA SER A 31 -12.98 5.08 1.16
C SER A 31 -12.70 6.52 1.59
N ALA A 32 -11.42 6.90 1.72
CA ALA A 32 -11.06 8.28 1.95
C ALA A 32 -11.36 9.05 0.64
N HIS A 33 -12.12 10.13 0.74
CA HIS A 33 -12.32 11.02 -0.41
C HIS A 33 -10.96 11.53 -0.89
N SER A 34 -10.63 11.30 -2.16
CA SER A 34 -9.43 11.86 -2.76
C SER A 34 -9.51 13.38 -2.77
N LEU A 35 -8.42 14.08 -2.48
CA LEU A 35 -8.38 15.53 -2.52
C LEU A 35 -8.57 16.04 -3.96
N LEU A 36 -9.14 17.23 -4.09
CA LEU A 36 -9.27 17.90 -5.38
C LEU A 36 -7.94 18.51 -5.85
N PHE A 37 -7.10 18.93 -4.90
CA PHE A 37 -5.84 19.62 -5.11
C PHE A 37 -4.70 18.90 -4.37
N CYS A 38 -3.50 18.95 -4.93
CA CYS A 38 -2.30 18.34 -4.35
C CYS A 38 -1.79 19.15 -3.16
N GLU A 39 -1.54 18.50 -2.02
CA GLU A 39 -1.03 19.19 -0.82
C GLU A 39 0.41 19.75 -0.96
N ALA A 40 1.16 19.28 -1.96
CA ALA A 40 2.58 19.65 -2.14
C ALA A 40 2.81 20.72 -3.21
N CYS A 41 1.94 20.81 -4.22
CA CYS A 41 2.10 21.72 -5.34
C CYS A 41 0.81 22.48 -5.71
N ASP A 42 -0.28 22.27 -4.96
CA ASP A 42 -1.61 22.87 -5.18
C ASP A 42 -2.23 22.61 -6.57
N ASP A 43 -1.61 21.77 -7.40
CA ASP A 43 -2.15 21.40 -8.71
C ASP A 43 -3.43 20.55 -8.58
N PRO A 44 -4.39 20.70 -9.52
CA PRO A 44 -5.59 19.88 -9.54
C PRO A 44 -5.24 18.41 -9.78
N ILE A 45 -5.71 17.52 -8.90
CA ILE A 45 -5.52 16.07 -9.04
C ILE A 45 -6.48 15.56 -10.12
N PRO A 46 -5.99 14.93 -11.22
CA PRO A 46 -6.84 14.46 -12.31
C PRO A 46 -7.76 13.32 -11.86
N GLU A 47 -8.97 13.25 -12.42
CA GLU A 47 -9.96 12.22 -12.06
C GLU A 47 -9.46 10.79 -12.26
N ALA A 48 -8.65 10.54 -13.30
CA ALA A 48 -8.01 9.26 -13.54
C ALA A 48 -7.23 8.74 -12.32
N ARG A 49 -6.59 9.64 -11.55
CA ARG A 49 -5.85 9.31 -10.34
C ARG A 49 -6.79 9.01 -9.17
N ARG A 50 -7.87 9.78 -9.04
CA ARG A 50 -8.89 9.59 -7.99
C ARG A 50 -9.60 8.25 -8.11
N LEU A 51 -9.86 7.81 -9.35
CA LEU A 51 -10.44 6.51 -9.65
C LEU A 51 -9.46 5.37 -9.41
N ALA A 52 -8.18 5.52 -9.80
CA ALA A 52 -7.17 4.48 -9.64
C ALA A 52 -6.76 4.27 -8.17
N SER A 53 -6.74 5.34 -7.36
CA SER A 53 -6.35 5.30 -5.95
C SER A 53 -7.28 6.20 -5.11
N PRO A 54 -8.40 5.66 -4.60
CA PRO A 54 -9.24 6.40 -3.66
C PRO A 54 -8.43 6.74 -2.40
N GLY A 55 -8.57 7.98 -1.91
CA GLY A 55 -7.79 8.49 -0.77
C GLY A 55 -6.45 9.15 -1.13
N CYS A 56 -6.21 9.39 -2.42
CA CYS A 56 -5.01 10.08 -2.87
C CYS A 56 -4.99 11.57 -2.43
N SER A 57 -3.91 12.03 -1.78
CA SER A 57 -3.70 13.43 -1.37
C SER A 57 -2.66 14.21 -2.20
N GLN A 58 -1.92 13.53 -3.08
CA GLN A 58 -0.84 14.14 -3.89
C GLN A 58 -1.05 13.94 -5.39
N CYS A 59 -0.48 14.79 -6.25
CA CYS A 59 -0.48 14.58 -7.69
C CYS A 59 0.50 13.47 -8.11
N ILE A 60 0.44 13.05 -9.39
CA ILE A 60 1.27 11.95 -9.89
C ILE A 60 2.75 12.26 -9.84
N SER A 61 3.11 13.49 -10.19
CA SER A 61 4.48 13.98 -10.15
C SER A 61 5.04 13.95 -8.73
N CYS A 62 4.30 14.46 -7.75
CA CYS A 62 4.70 14.45 -6.34
C CYS A 62 4.80 13.03 -5.78
N GLN A 63 3.84 12.15 -6.11
CA GLN A 63 3.91 10.76 -5.65
C GLN A 63 5.11 10.03 -6.26
N SER A 64 5.39 10.18 -7.56
CA SER A 64 6.56 9.56 -8.19
C SER A 64 7.88 10.05 -7.58
N LEU A 65 7.97 11.33 -7.23
CA LEU A 65 9.13 11.87 -6.50
C LEU A 65 9.25 11.27 -5.10
N SER A 66 8.13 11.13 -4.38
CA SER A 66 8.10 10.52 -3.04
C SER A 66 8.51 9.04 -3.08
N GLU A 67 8.06 8.29 -4.08
CA GLU A 67 8.42 6.88 -4.28
C GLU A 67 9.89 6.75 -4.62
N THR A 68 10.40 7.57 -5.54
CA THR A 68 11.83 7.62 -5.88
C THR A 68 12.71 7.91 -4.66
N ARG A 69 12.22 8.76 -3.74
CA ARG A 69 12.90 9.05 -2.45
C ARG A 69 12.74 7.91 -1.44
N GLY A 70 11.56 7.28 -1.39
CA GLY A 70 11.23 6.18 -0.47
C GLY A 70 11.95 4.87 -0.78
N ILE A 71 12.29 4.60 -2.04
CA ILE A 71 13.11 3.44 -2.45
C ILE A 71 14.49 3.45 -1.74
N ARG A 72 14.96 4.61 -1.29
CA ARG A 72 16.24 4.73 -0.55
C ARG A 72 16.14 4.42 0.95
N HIS A 73 14.94 4.32 1.52
CA HIS A 73 14.71 4.21 2.97
C HIS A 73 14.01 2.92 3.43
N ALA A 74 14.21 1.81 2.70
CA ALA A 74 14.00 0.48 3.24
C ALA A 74 15.36 -0.13 3.64
N ARG A 75 15.90 0.29 4.79
CA ARG A 75 17.05 -0.36 5.43
C ARG A 75 16.71 -0.71 6.87
#